data_AF-A0A973E8R9-F1
#
_entry.id   AF-A0A973E8R9-F1
#
_cell.length_a   1.000
_cell.length_b   1.000
_cell.length_c   1.000
_cell.angle_alpha   90.00
_cell.angle_beta   90.00
_cell.angle_gamma   90.00
#
_symmetry.space_group_name_H-M   'P 1'
#
loop_
_entity.id
_entity.type
_entity.pdbx_description
1 polymer ?
#
loop_
_entity_poly.entity_id
_entity_poly.type
_entity_poly.pdbx_seq_one_letter_code
_entity_poly.pdbx_strand_id
1 'polypeptide(L)'
;MLRRLLARSANTPNAAEGYHFPQTGRELLATPRRQSMIKLLWDTTSLTQPVFNEYLLAPIGRYAELVQLLPASESHHHAYPGGMLDHALEMACYGLRLRQRHLLPPNAKPEDQSSAGELWSAAIIYGSLMHDVAKVLVDIEIHLEDGSEWRVWHGVIPKPYRVRYRTGREYHLHSAVNPVLAHQVLGGRVLDWLMSQPRLFALLMYTIAGHTERGGIIAELIHQADRASVAKALGGDPVQALSAPTESIQRKLAEGLRYLVKDQFKLNQKGGAGWLTDEALWLVSPRVVNELKTHLYSQGIKSIPADLNRLYGELQAHGLIEEVSEGKSVWKCEITDGDWNQVFNMVKVPPTLIWGVEGKPASFNGELTVRGAGAPEEASADKPQNSQKTKSEPSKDQLVEADVTGDLQPQKQNSSVTPSPQVGGFTSSDVSLDDDIMALFPEVRTSEPKSSIESMACESKVTDNLSGPNSVKSVKTSYAHDNHSDFGGQFWQWLKVGLANHSIVINDTNAPVHTVDGTYFLVSPGIFKRFSNVVLGNEELWKTVQKRFQKLGAHVRTHGQNIHTVSVEGPNKTRLLKGYLIKDPQQVSQKIPPDNWVLALQTTKGEGEQLDE
;
A
#
# COMPACT_ATOMS: atom_id res chain seq x y z
N MET A 1 50.97 -5.98 35.09
CA MET A 1 50.40 -7.31 34.77
C MET A 1 48.91 -7.31 35.13
N LEU A 2 48.08 -7.44 34.10
CA LEU A 2 46.69 -7.92 34.05
C LEU A 2 45.80 -7.85 35.31
N ARG A 3 44.73 -7.04 35.21
CA ARG A 3 43.35 -7.46 35.53
C ARG A 3 42.36 -6.59 34.74
N ARG A 4 42.13 -6.97 33.48
CA ARG A 4 40.88 -6.68 32.76
C ARG A 4 39.78 -7.46 33.49
N LEU A 5 38.96 -6.78 34.28
CA LEU A 5 37.70 -7.32 34.75
C LEU A 5 36.76 -7.36 33.54
N LEU A 6 36.39 -8.57 33.17
CA LEU A 6 35.42 -8.90 32.14
C LEU A 6 34.12 -8.13 32.40
N ALA A 7 33.79 -7.21 31.49
CA ALA A 7 32.42 -6.81 31.30
C ALA A 7 31.64 -8.06 30.91
N ARG A 8 30.81 -8.57 31.83
CA ARG A 8 29.80 -9.57 31.52
C ARG A 8 28.90 -8.96 30.44
N SER A 9 29.01 -9.48 29.22
CA SER A 9 27.99 -9.33 28.20
C SER A 9 26.65 -9.68 28.86
N ALA A 10 25.74 -8.71 28.91
CA ALA A 10 24.37 -8.99 29.31
C ALA A 10 23.82 -10.04 28.35
N ASN A 11 23.58 -11.25 28.85
CA ASN A 11 22.83 -12.25 28.13
C ASN A 11 21.42 -11.67 27.94
N THR A 12 21.10 -11.26 26.73
CA THR A 12 19.71 -11.04 26.34
C THR A 12 19.01 -12.38 26.54
N PRO A 13 17.96 -12.48 27.38
CA PRO A 13 17.19 -13.71 27.47
C PRO A 13 16.72 -14.07 26.06
N ASN A 14 16.89 -15.33 25.66
CA ASN A 14 16.48 -15.78 24.34
C ASN A 14 14.98 -16.10 24.44
N ALA A 15 14.13 -15.39 23.70
CA ALA A 15 12.71 -15.71 23.63
C ALA A 15 12.54 -17.09 23.00
N ALA A 16 11.52 -17.83 23.41
CA ALA A 16 11.09 -19.01 22.68
C ALA A 16 10.84 -18.67 21.19
N GLU A 17 11.05 -19.65 20.31
CA GLU A 17 10.94 -19.45 18.87
C GLU A 17 9.58 -18.82 18.49
N GLY A 18 9.62 -17.69 17.78
CA GLY A 18 8.42 -16.94 17.38
C GLY A 18 7.87 -15.91 18.38
N TYR A 19 8.51 -15.71 19.54
CA TYR A 19 8.15 -14.65 20.50
C TYR A 19 9.09 -13.44 20.44
N HIS A 20 8.54 -12.26 20.69
CA HIS A 20 9.23 -10.98 20.77
C HIS A 20 9.23 -10.46 22.21
N PHE A 21 10.34 -9.87 22.66
CA PHE A 21 10.35 -9.16 23.94
C PHE A 21 9.68 -7.79 23.80
N PRO A 22 8.88 -7.36 24.79
CA PRO A 22 8.44 -5.98 24.89
C PRO A 22 9.64 -5.03 24.96
N GLN A 23 9.57 -3.93 24.22
CA GLN A 23 10.61 -2.91 24.14
C GLN A 23 10.03 -1.55 24.54
N THR A 24 10.90 -0.70 25.09
CA THR A 24 10.56 0.70 25.35
C THR A 24 10.51 1.49 24.05
N GLY A 25 9.81 2.63 24.05
CA GLY A 25 9.71 3.50 22.87
C GLY A 25 11.09 3.98 22.43
N ARG A 26 11.99 4.22 23.39
CA ARG A 26 13.38 4.59 23.11
C ARG A 26 14.14 3.50 22.34
N GLU A 27 14.00 2.24 22.75
CA GLU A 27 14.65 1.10 22.08
C GLU A 27 14.07 0.88 20.68
N LEU A 28 12.74 0.95 20.56
CA LEU A 28 12.05 0.80 19.28
C LEU A 28 12.46 1.91 18.30
N LEU A 29 12.63 3.14 18.76
CA LEU A 29 13.02 4.26 17.90
C LEU A 29 14.53 4.32 17.62
N ALA A 30 15.36 3.51 18.28
CA ALA A 30 16.82 3.62 18.22
C ALA A 30 17.45 3.16 16.90
N THR A 31 16.69 2.51 16.00
CA THR A 31 17.25 2.04 14.72
C THR A 31 17.72 3.23 13.88
N PRO A 32 18.83 3.12 13.10
CA PRO A 32 19.34 4.22 12.30
C PRO A 32 18.29 4.84 11.37
N ARG A 33 17.46 3.99 10.74
CA ARG A 33 16.35 4.44 9.88
C ARG A 33 15.32 5.30 10.63
N ARG A 34 14.88 4.84 11.82
CA ARG A 34 13.89 5.58 12.63
C ARG A 34 14.48 6.88 13.18
N GLN A 35 15.74 6.88 13.59
CA GLN A 35 16.45 8.10 13.99
C GLN A 35 16.57 9.10 12.83
N SER A 36 16.84 8.64 11.60
CA SER A 36 16.84 9.52 10.43
C SER A 36 15.46 10.13 10.16
N MET A 37 14.37 9.37 10.31
CA MET A 37 12.99 9.89 10.19
C MET A 37 12.68 10.92 11.27
N ILE A 38 13.01 10.63 12.53
CA ILE A 38 12.82 11.58 13.64
C ILE A 38 13.63 12.85 13.40
N LYS A 39 14.88 12.73 12.93
CA LYS A 39 15.71 13.88 12.57
C LYS A 39 15.06 14.71 11.46
N LEU A 40 14.48 14.07 10.45
CA LEU A 40 13.76 14.78 9.40
C LEU A 40 12.55 15.55 9.96
N LEU A 41 11.77 14.95 10.86
CA LEU A 41 10.67 15.65 11.54
C LEU A 41 11.20 16.86 12.33
N TRP A 42 12.32 16.71 13.02
CA TRP A 42 12.99 17.80 13.73
C TRP A 42 13.43 18.91 12.77
N ASP A 43 14.19 18.58 11.72
CA ASP A 43 14.71 19.55 10.74
C ASP A 43 13.59 20.27 9.95
N THR A 44 12.39 19.67 9.87
CA THR A 44 11.24 20.21 9.13
C THR A 44 10.28 21.02 10.02
N THR A 45 10.45 21.01 11.34
CA THR A 45 9.63 21.77 12.29
C THR A 45 10.44 22.88 12.93
N SER A 46 9.82 24.03 13.21
CA SER A 46 10.52 25.18 13.81
C SER A 46 10.47 25.18 15.34
N LEU A 47 10.31 24.00 15.96
CA LEU A 47 10.13 23.84 17.39
C LEU A 47 11.47 23.92 18.13
N THR A 48 11.47 24.42 19.37
CA THR A 48 12.63 24.29 20.25
C THR A 48 12.77 22.83 20.72
N GLN A 49 13.98 22.40 21.08
CA GLN A 49 14.24 21.00 21.47
C GLN A 49 13.33 20.52 22.62
N PRO A 50 13.11 21.29 23.70
CA PRO A 50 12.20 20.88 24.76
C PRO A 50 10.77 20.68 24.26
N VAL A 51 10.29 21.60 23.41
CA VAL A 51 8.93 21.54 22.85
C VAL A 51 8.79 20.36 21.89
N PHE A 52 9.77 20.12 21.01
CA PHE A 52 9.75 18.95 20.13
C PHE A 52 9.75 17.64 20.94
N ASN A 53 10.58 17.56 21.98
CA ASN A 53 10.64 16.37 22.83
C ASN A 53 9.30 16.09 23.52
N GLU A 54 8.66 17.12 24.07
CA GLU A 54 7.40 16.99 24.81
C GLU A 54 6.18 16.78 23.89
N TYR A 55 6.10 17.52 22.79
CA TYR A 55 4.92 17.56 21.94
C TYR A 55 4.98 16.64 20.73
N LEU A 56 6.16 16.23 20.23
CA LEU A 56 6.26 15.33 19.08
C LEU A 56 6.92 14.00 19.44
N LEU A 57 8.13 14.03 20.02
CA LEU A 57 8.87 12.81 20.31
C LEU A 57 8.19 11.94 21.38
N ALA A 58 7.59 12.56 22.42
CA ALA A 58 6.89 11.78 23.45
C ALA A 58 5.63 11.07 22.92
N PRO A 59 4.74 11.70 22.12
CA PRO A 59 3.68 10.96 21.42
C PRO A 59 4.20 9.85 20.50
N ILE A 60 5.26 10.09 19.73
CA ILE A 60 5.88 9.06 18.88
C ILE A 60 6.40 7.89 19.72
N GLY A 61 7.00 8.18 20.88
CA GLY A 61 7.46 7.16 21.83
C GLY A 61 6.31 6.33 22.41
N ARG A 62 5.21 6.96 22.82
CA ARG A 62 4.02 6.24 23.29
C ARG A 62 3.35 5.43 22.19
N TYR A 63 3.29 5.96 20.97
CA TYR A 63 2.84 5.22 19.80
C TYR A 63 3.71 3.98 19.57
N ALA A 64 5.04 4.13 19.58
CA ALA A 64 5.98 3.03 19.43
C ALA A 64 5.77 1.95 20.51
N GLU A 65 5.63 2.34 21.78
CA GLU A 65 5.35 1.39 22.87
C GLU A 65 4.01 0.67 22.73
N LEU A 66 3.01 1.33 22.16
CA LEU A 66 1.69 0.76 21.94
C LEU A 66 1.70 -0.27 20.80
N VAL A 67 2.38 0.05 19.69
CA VAL A 67 2.40 -0.80 18.48
C VAL A 67 3.60 -1.75 18.42
N GLN A 68 4.57 -1.64 19.32
CA GLN A 68 5.72 -2.54 19.45
C GLN A 68 6.32 -2.99 18.09
N LEU A 69 6.39 -4.30 17.85
CA LEU A 69 6.83 -4.90 16.59
C LEU A 69 5.67 -5.37 15.72
N LEU A 70 4.49 -4.74 15.81
CA LEU A 70 3.36 -5.09 14.97
C LEU A 70 3.66 -4.82 13.47
N PRO A 71 3.20 -5.72 12.57
CA PRO A 71 3.16 -5.43 11.15
C PRO A 71 2.02 -4.44 10.84
N ALA A 72 2.17 -3.64 9.79
CA ALA A 72 1.10 -2.72 9.35
C ALA A 72 0.07 -3.41 8.43
N SER A 73 0.48 -4.52 7.80
CA SER A 73 -0.33 -5.31 6.87
C SER A 73 -0.03 -6.82 6.99
N GLU A 74 -0.92 -7.68 6.47
CA GLU A 74 -0.76 -9.15 6.51
C GLU A 74 0.21 -9.70 5.46
N SER A 75 0.16 -9.11 4.27
CA SER A 75 0.71 -9.71 3.04
C SER A 75 1.21 -8.64 2.06
N HIS A 76 1.33 -7.40 2.54
CA HIS A 76 1.71 -6.26 1.72
C HIS A 76 2.94 -5.58 2.32
N HIS A 77 3.28 -4.39 1.83
CA HIS A 77 4.36 -3.60 2.39
C HIS A 77 4.11 -3.29 3.87
N HIS A 78 5.18 -3.33 4.65
CA HIS A 78 5.16 -3.29 6.12
C HIS A 78 4.57 -4.54 6.82
N ALA A 79 4.45 -5.68 6.13
CA ALA A 79 4.14 -6.99 6.72
C ALA A 79 5.36 -7.65 7.40
N TYR A 80 6.18 -6.86 8.10
CA TYR A 80 7.35 -7.33 8.85
C TYR A 80 7.30 -6.81 10.29
N PRO A 81 8.06 -7.43 11.23
CA PRO A 81 8.10 -6.96 12.62
C PRO A 81 8.50 -5.48 12.73
N GLY A 82 7.64 -4.66 13.32
CA GLY A 82 7.82 -3.22 13.48
C GLY A 82 7.45 -2.40 12.24
N GLY A 83 6.84 -3.01 11.22
CA GLY A 83 6.38 -2.32 10.02
C GLY A 83 5.33 -1.25 10.31
N MET A 84 4.49 -1.42 11.33
CA MET A 84 3.48 -0.43 11.74
C MET A 84 4.10 0.88 12.24
N LEU A 85 5.22 0.79 12.96
CA LEU A 85 5.96 1.97 13.42
C LEU A 85 6.67 2.67 12.25
N ASP A 86 7.28 1.90 11.37
CA ASP A 86 7.98 2.44 10.20
C ASP A 86 7.00 3.17 9.26
N HIS A 87 5.85 2.56 8.98
CA HIS A 87 4.81 3.15 8.14
C HIS A 87 4.30 4.49 8.69
N ALA A 88 3.98 4.55 9.98
CA ALA A 88 3.50 5.78 10.61
C ALA A 88 4.55 6.92 10.58
N LEU A 89 5.82 6.59 10.80
CA LEU A 89 6.92 7.56 10.72
C LEU A 89 7.14 8.05 9.28
N GLU A 90 7.05 7.15 8.30
CA GLU A 90 7.14 7.53 6.88
C GLU A 90 5.99 8.47 6.49
N MET A 91 4.76 8.15 6.89
CA MET A 91 3.61 9.01 6.65
C MET A 91 3.73 10.37 7.32
N ALA A 92 4.29 10.44 8.53
CA ALA A 92 4.56 11.72 9.19
C ALA A 92 5.56 12.56 8.36
N CYS A 93 6.64 11.94 7.88
CA CYS A 93 7.64 12.61 7.04
C CYS A 93 7.03 13.11 5.71
N TYR A 94 6.26 12.28 5.01
CA TYR A 94 5.59 12.67 3.77
C TYR A 94 4.53 13.75 4.01
N GLY A 95 3.73 13.61 5.06
CA GLY A 95 2.70 14.57 5.43
C GLY A 95 3.27 15.98 5.67
N LEU A 96 4.39 16.10 6.39
CA LEU A 96 5.06 17.40 6.58
C LEU A 96 5.58 18.02 5.29
N ARG A 97 6.09 17.21 4.35
CA ARG A 97 6.55 17.73 3.06
C ARG A 97 5.39 18.16 2.18
N LEU A 98 4.29 17.42 2.19
CA LEU A 98 3.08 17.84 1.50
C LEU A 98 2.55 19.14 2.10
N ARG A 99 2.56 19.26 3.43
CA ARG A 99 2.20 20.50 4.14
C ARG A 99 2.99 21.71 3.63
N GLN A 100 4.29 21.58 3.34
CA GLN A 100 5.11 22.72 2.86
C GLN A 100 4.57 23.34 1.56
N ARG A 101 3.77 22.60 0.78
CA ARG A 101 3.10 23.09 -0.43
C ARG A 101 1.80 23.85 -0.15
N HIS A 102 1.32 23.84 1.08
CA HIS A 102 0.06 24.45 1.49
C HIS A 102 0.30 25.58 2.50
N LEU A 103 -0.38 26.70 2.27
CA LEU A 103 -0.51 27.76 3.27
C LEU A 103 -1.64 27.37 4.24
N LEU A 104 -1.25 26.84 5.41
CA LEU A 104 -2.18 26.42 6.45
C LEU A 104 -2.10 27.37 7.66
N PRO A 105 -3.24 27.75 8.28
CA PRO A 105 -4.62 27.39 7.94
C PRO A 105 -5.11 27.98 6.59
N PRO A 106 -6.02 27.30 5.87
CA PRO A 106 -6.58 27.82 4.63
C PRO A 106 -7.39 29.09 4.88
N ASN A 107 -7.25 30.08 3.99
CA ASN A 107 -7.94 31.38 4.05
C ASN A 107 -7.64 32.24 5.29
N ALA A 108 -6.63 31.88 6.09
CA ALA A 108 -6.13 32.73 7.16
C ALA A 108 -5.15 33.78 6.62
N LYS A 109 -4.94 34.87 7.37
CA LYS A 109 -3.96 35.88 7.01
C LYS A 109 -2.53 35.30 7.13
N PRO A 110 -1.54 35.81 6.38
CA PRO A 110 -0.17 35.32 6.47
C PRO A 110 0.41 35.30 7.89
N GLU A 111 0.07 36.29 8.74
CA GLU A 111 0.52 36.32 10.13
C GLU A 111 -0.08 35.17 10.97
N ASP A 112 -1.36 34.88 10.74
CA ASP A 112 -2.08 33.77 11.40
C ASP A 112 -1.55 32.42 10.91
N GLN A 113 -1.20 32.30 9.62
CA GLN A 113 -0.58 31.10 9.05
C GLN A 113 0.81 30.84 9.61
N SER A 114 1.62 31.89 9.77
CA SER A 114 2.94 31.78 10.38
C SER A 114 2.85 31.37 11.86
N SER A 115 1.94 31.98 12.63
CA SER A 115 1.79 31.70 14.07
C SER A 115 1.14 30.35 14.37
N ALA A 116 0.17 29.90 13.57
CA ALA A 116 -0.50 28.61 13.72
C ALA A 116 0.24 27.45 13.04
N GLY A 117 1.20 27.75 12.17
CA GLY A 117 1.79 26.79 11.24
C GLY A 117 2.32 25.54 11.92
N GLU A 118 3.02 25.67 13.05
CA GLU A 118 3.62 24.53 13.76
C GLU A 118 2.57 23.61 14.40
N LEU A 119 1.44 24.17 14.88
CA LEU A 119 0.35 23.35 15.40
C LEU A 119 -0.30 22.51 14.27
N TRP A 120 -0.40 23.06 13.07
CA TRP A 120 -0.86 22.32 11.89
C TRP A 120 0.14 21.26 11.43
N SER A 121 1.45 21.54 11.49
CA SER A 121 2.50 20.51 11.30
C SER A 121 2.33 19.35 12.27
N ALA A 122 2.17 19.66 13.55
CA ALA A 122 1.98 18.67 14.58
C ALA A 122 0.70 17.86 14.37
N ALA A 123 -0.42 18.51 14.00
CA ALA A 123 -1.67 17.83 13.69
C ALA A 123 -1.53 16.82 12.55
N ILE A 124 -0.73 17.12 11.51
CA ILE A 124 -0.46 16.17 10.42
C ILE A 124 0.36 14.99 10.93
N ILE A 125 1.40 15.22 11.75
CA ILE A 125 2.17 14.14 12.36
C ILE A 125 1.26 13.25 13.22
N TYR A 126 0.41 13.85 14.07
CA TYR A 126 -0.54 13.12 14.90
C TYR A 126 -1.55 12.34 14.05
N GLY A 127 -2.06 12.92 12.98
CA GLY A 127 -2.93 12.23 12.02
C GLY A 127 -2.25 11.01 11.43
N SER A 128 -0.99 11.13 11.00
CA SER A 128 -0.20 10.02 10.45
C SER A 128 0.03 8.90 11.47
N LEU A 129 0.33 9.25 12.73
CA LEU A 129 0.46 8.26 13.80
C LEU A 129 -0.87 7.55 14.09
N MET A 130 -1.97 8.29 14.11
CA MET A 130 -3.25 7.82 14.60
C MET A 130 -4.12 7.12 13.55
N HIS A 131 -3.85 7.27 12.25
CA HIS A 131 -4.76 6.82 11.19
C HIS A 131 -5.05 5.29 11.21
N ASP A 132 -4.10 4.49 11.70
CA ASP A 132 -4.18 3.03 11.75
C ASP A 132 -3.92 2.45 13.15
N VAL A 133 -3.79 3.30 14.17
CA VAL A 133 -3.29 2.86 15.48
C VAL A 133 -4.20 1.78 16.11
N ALA A 134 -5.51 1.83 15.90
CA ALA A 134 -6.45 0.87 16.48
C ALA A 134 -6.37 -0.53 15.86
N LYS A 135 -5.53 -0.77 14.85
CA LYS A 135 -5.22 -2.13 14.40
C LYS A 135 -4.72 -3.02 15.54
N VAL A 136 -4.00 -2.45 16.51
CA VAL A 136 -3.58 -3.15 17.74
C VAL A 136 -4.75 -3.64 18.61
N LEU A 137 -5.92 -2.99 18.51
CA LEU A 137 -7.12 -3.34 19.27
C LEU A 137 -7.98 -4.38 18.55
N VAL A 138 -8.27 -4.13 17.27
CA VAL A 138 -9.36 -4.80 16.55
C VAL A 138 -8.91 -5.68 15.40
N ASP A 139 -7.70 -5.48 14.86
CA ASP A 139 -7.23 -6.25 13.70
C ASP A 139 -6.24 -7.35 14.13
N ILE A 140 -5.52 -7.12 15.23
CA ILE A 140 -4.43 -7.98 15.71
C ILE A 140 -4.78 -8.59 17.07
N GLU A 141 -4.42 -9.86 17.23
CA GLU A 141 -4.36 -10.58 18.50
C GLU A 141 -2.92 -10.61 18.99
N ILE A 142 -2.72 -10.29 20.26
CA ILE A 142 -1.42 -10.36 20.93
C ILE A 142 -1.53 -11.48 21.96
N HIS A 143 -0.69 -12.50 21.83
CA HIS A 143 -0.66 -13.66 22.73
C HIS A 143 0.65 -13.67 23.48
N LEU A 144 0.58 -13.75 24.81
CA LEU A 144 1.75 -13.87 25.68
C LEU A 144 2.30 -15.30 25.66
N GLU A 145 3.54 -15.47 26.11
CA GLU A 145 4.21 -16.78 26.20
C GLU A 145 3.46 -17.81 27.06
N ASP A 146 2.66 -17.37 28.04
CA ASP A 146 1.80 -18.25 28.84
C ASP A 146 0.47 -18.65 28.15
N GLY A 147 0.29 -18.24 26.89
CA GLY A 147 -0.88 -18.54 26.07
C GLY A 147 -2.07 -17.61 26.30
N SER A 148 -1.98 -16.65 27.22
CA SER A 148 -3.05 -15.67 27.45
C SER A 148 -3.09 -14.59 26.36
N GLU A 149 -4.31 -14.15 26.00
CA GLU A 149 -4.48 -12.99 25.11
C GLU A 149 -4.28 -11.70 25.91
N TRP A 150 -3.44 -10.81 25.37
CA TRP A 150 -3.24 -9.47 25.88
C TRP A 150 -4.04 -8.44 25.08
N ARG A 151 -4.49 -7.39 25.77
CA ARG A 151 -5.26 -6.28 25.20
C ARG A 151 -4.67 -4.97 25.71
N VAL A 152 -4.82 -3.90 24.94
CA VAL A 152 -4.24 -2.58 25.26
C VAL A 152 -4.68 -2.05 26.63
N TRP A 153 -5.92 -2.29 27.05
CA TRP A 153 -6.41 -1.85 28.36
C TRP A 153 -5.78 -2.61 29.54
N HIS A 154 -4.99 -3.65 29.30
CA HIS A 154 -4.17 -4.29 30.33
C HIS A 154 -2.83 -3.56 30.57
N GLY A 155 -2.57 -2.44 29.89
CA GLY A 155 -1.42 -1.57 30.15
C GLY A 155 -0.27 -1.77 29.16
N VAL A 156 0.94 -2.03 29.66
CA VAL A 156 2.12 -2.37 28.84
C VAL A 156 2.21 -3.89 28.70
N ILE A 157 2.70 -4.39 27.57
CA ILE A 157 2.88 -5.84 27.38
C ILE A 157 3.90 -6.36 28.43
N PRO A 158 3.51 -7.29 29.32
CA PRO A 158 4.33 -7.63 30.48
C PRO A 158 5.36 -8.74 30.24
N LYS A 159 5.23 -9.49 29.14
CA LYS A 159 5.98 -10.74 28.87
C LYS A 159 6.27 -10.88 27.37
N PRO A 160 7.15 -11.79 26.94
CA PRO A 160 7.32 -12.11 25.54
C PRO A 160 5.99 -12.42 24.88
N TYR A 161 5.80 -11.90 23.67
CA TYR A 161 4.53 -11.93 22.97
C TYR A 161 4.73 -12.33 21.50
N ARG A 162 3.66 -12.85 20.91
CA ARG A 162 3.54 -13.08 19.46
C ARG A 162 2.24 -12.49 18.98
N VAL A 163 2.17 -12.23 17.68
CA VAL A 163 1.01 -11.58 17.08
C VAL A 163 0.43 -12.39 15.93
N ARG A 164 -0.88 -12.28 15.76
CA ARG A 164 -1.62 -12.87 14.65
C ARG A 164 -2.78 -11.97 14.29
N TYR A 165 -3.12 -11.88 13.01
CA TYR A 165 -4.32 -11.17 12.61
C TYR A 165 -5.60 -11.94 12.97
N ARG A 166 -6.66 -11.20 13.31
CA ARG A 166 -7.98 -11.77 13.56
C ARG A 166 -8.61 -12.25 12.26
N THR A 167 -9.19 -13.44 12.32
CA THR A 167 -10.01 -14.02 11.24
C THR A 167 -11.38 -13.33 11.20
N GLY A 168 -11.87 -12.97 10.02
CA GLY A 168 -13.18 -12.33 9.86
C GLY A 168 -13.26 -10.90 10.41
N ARG A 169 -12.13 -10.17 10.45
CA ARG A 169 -12.09 -8.78 10.93
C ARG A 169 -12.93 -7.85 10.05
N GLU A 170 -13.61 -6.90 10.69
CA GLU A 170 -14.28 -5.81 9.99
C GLU A 170 -13.25 -4.74 9.60
N TYR A 171 -12.93 -4.67 8.31
CA TYR A 171 -11.80 -3.87 7.81
C TYR A 171 -11.92 -2.36 8.11
N HIS A 172 -13.12 -1.83 8.36
CA HIS A 172 -13.33 -0.41 8.66
C HIS A 172 -13.37 -0.09 10.15
N LEU A 173 -13.40 -1.10 11.02
CA LEU A 173 -13.60 -0.91 12.45
C LEU A 173 -12.43 -0.16 13.09
N HIS A 174 -11.18 -0.42 12.67
CA HIS A 174 -10.03 0.29 13.24
C HIS A 174 -10.13 1.80 13.01
N SER A 175 -10.58 2.25 11.83
CA SER A 175 -10.75 3.68 11.54
C SER A 175 -11.73 4.33 12.52
N ALA A 176 -12.86 3.68 12.81
CA ALA A 176 -13.86 4.20 13.75
C ALA A 176 -13.37 4.20 15.21
N VAL A 177 -12.47 3.28 15.58
CA VAL A 177 -12.03 3.05 16.96
C VAL A 177 -10.74 3.81 17.30
N ASN A 178 -9.98 4.31 16.32
CA ASN A 178 -8.77 5.12 16.54
C ASN A 178 -8.90 6.21 17.62
N PRO A 179 -10.01 6.98 17.72
CA PRO A 179 -10.16 8.01 18.76
C PRO A 179 -10.04 7.48 20.19
N VAL A 180 -10.35 6.20 20.44
CA VAL A 180 -10.22 5.56 21.77
C VAL A 180 -8.77 5.62 22.28
N LEU A 181 -7.80 5.58 21.37
CA LEU A 181 -6.37 5.59 21.70
C LEU A 181 -5.75 6.99 21.68
N ALA A 182 -6.51 8.03 21.32
CA ALA A 182 -5.98 9.38 21.14
C ALA A 182 -5.34 9.93 22.41
N HIS A 183 -5.99 9.79 23.57
CA HIS A 183 -5.41 10.25 24.83
C HIS A 183 -4.15 9.46 25.22
N GLN A 184 -4.13 8.14 25.01
CA GLN A 184 -2.98 7.30 25.34
C GLN A 184 -1.76 7.63 24.48
N VAL A 185 -1.96 7.93 23.20
CA VAL A 185 -0.87 8.27 22.29
C VAL A 185 -0.49 9.75 22.39
N LEU A 186 -1.45 10.68 22.27
CA LEU A 186 -1.18 12.12 22.20
C LEU A 186 -0.91 12.74 23.57
N GLY A 187 -1.60 12.27 24.62
CA GLY A 187 -1.49 12.80 25.98
C GLY A 187 -2.17 14.15 26.19
N GLY A 188 -2.49 14.48 27.45
CA GLY A 188 -3.26 15.67 27.81
C GLY A 188 -2.68 16.99 27.30
N ARG A 189 -1.36 17.20 27.43
CA ARG A 189 -0.72 18.46 27.01
C ARG A 189 -0.83 18.73 25.51
N VAL A 190 -0.74 17.69 24.69
CA VAL A 190 -0.93 17.81 23.23
C VAL A 190 -2.38 18.10 22.92
N LEU A 191 -3.32 17.45 23.60
CA LEU A 191 -4.74 17.72 23.44
C LEU A 191 -5.10 19.15 23.86
N ASP A 192 -4.54 19.66 24.96
CA ASP A 192 -4.71 21.06 25.39
C ASP A 192 -4.16 22.03 24.33
N TRP A 193 -3.00 21.71 23.73
CA TRP A 193 -2.41 22.54 22.67
C TRP A 193 -3.26 22.53 21.39
N LEU A 194 -3.77 21.36 20.97
CA LEU A 194 -4.72 21.26 19.85
C LEU A 194 -6.01 22.04 20.12
N MET A 195 -6.51 22.00 21.36
CA MET A 195 -7.72 22.72 21.77
C MET A 195 -7.57 24.23 21.80
N SER A 196 -6.34 24.76 21.73
CA SER A 196 -6.12 26.20 21.44
C SER A 196 -6.69 26.62 20.08
N GLN A 197 -6.86 25.66 19.15
CA GLN A 197 -7.56 25.83 17.89
C GLN A 197 -8.64 24.75 17.72
N PRO A 198 -9.85 24.94 18.28
CA PRO A 198 -10.91 23.92 18.27
C PRO A 198 -11.30 23.43 16.88
N ARG A 199 -11.18 24.29 15.85
CA ARG A 199 -11.43 23.89 14.46
C ARG A 199 -10.40 22.87 13.96
N LEU A 200 -9.11 23.08 14.24
CA LEU A 200 -8.07 22.14 13.86
C LEU A 200 -8.23 20.82 14.62
N PHE A 201 -8.53 20.89 15.93
CA PHE A 201 -8.85 19.71 16.72
C PHE A 201 -9.98 18.90 16.08
N ALA A 202 -11.08 19.55 15.68
CA ALA A 202 -12.19 18.88 15.01
C ALA A 202 -11.77 18.22 13.68
N LEU A 203 -11.01 18.92 12.83
CA LEU A 203 -10.50 18.36 11.56
C LEU A 203 -9.63 17.12 11.81
N LEU A 204 -8.73 17.19 12.81
CA LEU A 204 -7.87 16.07 13.18
C LEU A 204 -8.70 14.89 13.70
N MET A 205 -9.65 15.12 14.61
CA MET A 205 -10.46 14.04 15.18
C MET A 205 -11.38 13.38 14.13
N TYR A 206 -11.95 14.15 13.19
CA TYR A 206 -12.68 13.58 12.06
C TYR A 206 -11.77 12.73 11.17
N THR A 207 -10.55 13.19 10.91
CA THR A 207 -9.56 12.41 10.15
C THR A 207 -9.21 11.10 10.87
N ILE A 208 -8.94 11.15 12.18
CA ILE A 208 -8.62 9.98 12.99
C ILE A 208 -9.77 8.96 12.99
N ALA A 209 -11.01 9.44 13.05
CA ALA A 209 -12.22 8.60 13.03
C ALA A 209 -12.59 8.06 11.63
N GLY A 210 -11.83 8.37 10.59
CA GLY A 210 -12.10 7.93 9.21
C GLY A 210 -13.11 8.77 8.42
N HIS A 211 -13.58 9.90 8.96
CA HIS A 211 -14.49 10.83 8.28
C HIS A 211 -13.72 11.80 7.36
N THR A 212 -13.21 11.27 6.25
CA THR A 212 -12.38 12.03 5.29
C THR A 212 -13.05 13.30 4.77
N GLU A 213 -14.37 13.27 4.58
CA GLU A 213 -15.17 14.41 4.11
C GLU A 213 -15.23 15.56 5.11
N ARG A 214 -15.11 15.25 6.41
CA ARG A 214 -15.10 16.24 7.50
C ARG A 214 -13.69 16.61 7.96
N GLY A 215 -12.70 15.76 7.69
CA GLY A 215 -11.29 15.99 8.03
C GLY A 215 -10.60 17.05 7.15
N GLY A 216 -11.20 17.40 6.02
CA GLY A 216 -10.73 18.47 5.13
C GLY A 216 -9.29 18.27 4.68
N ILE A 217 -8.51 19.34 4.67
CA ILE A 217 -7.11 19.31 4.20
C ILE A 217 -6.21 18.39 5.02
N ILE A 218 -6.51 18.17 6.31
CA ILE A 218 -5.74 17.22 7.12
C ILE A 218 -5.95 15.80 6.58
N ALA A 219 -7.20 15.38 6.37
CA ALA A 219 -7.50 14.06 5.81
C ALA A 219 -6.91 13.86 4.41
N GLU A 220 -6.94 14.90 3.57
CA GLU A 220 -6.33 14.86 2.23
C GLU A 220 -4.82 14.62 2.29
N LEU A 221 -4.10 15.37 3.14
CA LEU A 221 -2.65 15.23 3.28
C LEU A 221 -2.26 13.86 3.86
N ILE A 222 -3.03 13.34 4.81
CA ILE A 222 -2.81 11.98 5.35
C ILE A 222 -3.03 10.91 4.29
N HIS A 223 -4.10 11.03 3.48
CA HIS A 223 -4.37 10.07 2.41
C HIS A 223 -3.29 10.08 1.31
N GLN A 224 -2.77 11.26 0.96
CA GLN A 224 -1.64 11.38 0.03
C GLN A 224 -0.36 10.79 0.62
N ALA A 225 -0.09 11.03 1.91
CA ALA A 225 1.07 10.49 2.61
C ALA A 225 1.06 8.94 2.69
N ASP A 226 -0.11 8.35 2.96
CA ASP A 226 -0.31 6.89 2.94
C ASP A 226 0.05 6.31 1.57
N ARG A 227 -0.52 6.86 0.50
CA ARG A 227 -0.22 6.45 -0.88
C ARG A 227 1.27 6.54 -1.22
N ALA A 228 1.96 7.58 -0.76
CA ALA A 228 3.39 7.74 -0.99
C ALA A 228 4.23 6.68 -0.26
N SER A 229 3.87 6.32 0.97
CA SER A 229 4.52 5.25 1.74
C SER A 229 4.35 3.90 1.02
N VAL A 230 3.14 3.59 0.54
CA VAL A 230 2.86 2.34 -0.20
C VAL A 230 3.59 2.31 -1.56
N ALA A 231 3.60 3.40 -2.31
CA ALA A 231 4.20 3.45 -3.65
C ALA A 231 5.73 3.27 -3.62
N LYS A 232 6.42 3.92 -2.67
CA LYS A 232 7.87 3.72 -2.49
C LYS A 232 8.19 2.26 -2.23
N ALA A 233 7.37 1.60 -1.41
CA ALA A 233 7.60 0.23 -1.00
C ALA A 233 7.37 -0.78 -2.14
N LEU A 234 6.42 -0.49 -3.05
CA LEU A 234 6.17 -1.24 -4.30
C LEU A 234 7.26 -1.05 -5.37
N GLY A 235 8.27 -0.20 -5.13
CA GLY A 235 9.28 0.18 -6.11
C GLY A 235 8.77 1.16 -7.18
N GLY A 236 7.62 1.80 -6.92
CA GLY A 236 7.12 2.92 -7.70
C GLY A 236 7.70 4.24 -7.21
N ASP A 237 7.61 5.27 -8.05
CA ASP A 237 8.06 6.61 -7.70
C ASP A 237 7.05 7.29 -6.75
N PRO A 238 7.46 7.67 -5.52
CA PRO A 238 6.60 8.40 -4.58
C PRO A 238 6.05 9.70 -5.16
N VAL A 239 6.82 10.39 -6.02
CA VAL A 239 6.42 11.64 -6.68
C VAL A 239 5.28 11.38 -7.68
N GLN A 240 5.36 10.25 -8.40
CA GLN A 240 4.29 9.82 -9.31
C GLN A 240 3.02 9.41 -8.55
N ALA A 241 3.16 8.81 -7.37
CA ALA A 241 2.02 8.45 -6.53
C ALA A 241 1.30 9.67 -5.94
N LEU A 242 2.05 10.73 -5.63
CA LEU A 242 1.53 12.02 -5.13
C LEU A 242 0.88 12.87 -6.24
N SER A 243 1.30 12.71 -7.49
CA SER A 243 0.74 13.42 -8.65
C SER A 243 -0.43 12.68 -9.33
N ALA A 244 -0.64 11.40 -9.00
CA ALA A 244 -1.75 10.62 -9.52
C ALA A 244 -3.10 11.09 -8.92
N PRO A 245 -4.20 11.16 -9.73
CA PRO A 245 -5.50 11.70 -9.31
C PRO A 245 -5.96 11.19 -7.93
N THR A 246 -6.54 12.09 -7.13
CA THR A 246 -6.86 11.92 -5.70
C THR A 246 -8.00 10.96 -5.40
N GLU A 247 -8.78 10.54 -6.39
CA GLU A 247 -9.93 9.66 -6.19
C GLU A 247 -9.57 8.19 -6.32
N SER A 248 -9.56 7.48 -5.18
CA SER A 248 -9.39 6.03 -5.12
C SER A 248 -10.46 5.31 -5.95
N ILE A 249 -10.09 4.19 -6.56
CA ILE A 249 -11.04 3.38 -7.35
C ILE A 249 -12.23 2.91 -6.51
N GLN A 250 -12.00 2.61 -5.23
CA GLN A 250 -13.03 2.32 -4.24
C GLN A 250 -14.05 3.46 -4.13
N ARG A 251 -13.59 4.71 -4.01
CA ARG A 251 -14.47 5.88 -3.89
C ARG A 251 -15.31 6.06 -5.16
N LYS A 252 -14.69 5.92 -6.33
CA LYS A 252 -15.38 5.99 -7.63
C LYS A 252 -16.44 4.90 -7.77
N LEU A 253 -16.11 3.66 -7.42
CA LEU A 253 -17.05 2.54 -7.44
C LEU A 253 -18.21 2.78 -6.46
N ALA A 254 -17.93 3.24 -5.24
CA ALA A 254 -18.93 3.54 -4.23
C ALA A 254 -19.86 4.72 -4.63
N GLU A 255 -19.29 5.81 -5.15
CA GLU A 255 -20.05 6.99 -5.61
C GLU A 255 -20.89 6.67 -6.85
N GLY A 256 -20.33 5.93 -7.81
CA GLY A 256 -21.07 5.45 -8.97
C GLY A 256 -22.24 4.55 -8.57
N LEU A 257 -22.03 3.64 -7.61
CA LEU A 257 -23.10 2.77 -7.11
C LEU A 257 -24.17 3.57 -6.35
N ARG A 258 -23.78 4.55 -5.53
CA ARG A 258 -24.73 5.47 -4.85
C ARG A 258 -25.60 6.21 -5.84
N TYR A 259 -24.99 6.83 -6.85
CA TYR A 259 -25.72 7.59 -7.87
C TYR A 259 -26.71 6.69 -8.63
N LEU A 260 -26.27 5.50 -9.06
CA LEU A 260 -27.16 4.59 -9.77
C LEU A 260 -28.34 4.14 -8.90
N VAL A 261 -28.09 3.77 -7.64
CA VAL A 261 -29.15 3.30 -6.75
C VAL A 261 -30.13 4.41 -6.35
N LYS A 262 -29.65 5.65 -6.16
CA LYS A 262 -30.51 6.77 -5.74
C LYS A 262 -31.25 7.44 -6.88
N ASP A 263 -30.58 7.64 -8.02
CA ASP A 263 -31.05 8.54 -9.08
C ASP A 263 -31.54 7.80 -10.33
N GLN A 264 -31.10 6.55 -10.55
CA GLN A 264 -31.39 5.81 -11.79
C GLN A 264 -32.25 4.56 -11.57
N PHE A 265 -32.06 3.87 -10.45
CA PHE A 265 -32.70 2.58 -10.20
C PHE A 265 -34.04 2.71 -9.50
N LYS A 266 -35.00 1.91 -9.98
CA LYS A 266 -36.26 1.66 -9.27
C LYS A 266 -36.10 0.41 -8.40
N LEU A 267 -36.33 0.55 -7.10
CA LEU A 267 -36.21 -0.52 -6.11
C LEU A 267 -37.59 -1.07 -5.72
N ASN A 268 -37.61 -2.30 -5.19
CA ASN A 268 -38.79 -2.94 -4.56
C ASN A 268 -40.01 -3.09 -5.47
N GLN A 269 -39.80 -3.26 -6.77
CA GLN A 269 -40.88 -3.44 -7.74
C GLN A 269 -40.50 -4.49 -8.79
N LYS A 270 -41.51 -5.11 -9.40
CA LYS A 270 -41.32 -6.07 -10.49
C LYS A 270 -40.59 -5.40 -11.66
N GLY A 271 -39.50 -6.02 -12.11
CA GLY A 271 -38.60 -5.46 -13.14
C GLY A 271 -37.66 -4.35 -12.66
N GLY A 272 -37.63 -4.05 -11.35
CA GLY A 272 -36.67 -3.14 -10.73
C GLY A 272 -35.23 -3.66 -10.78
N ALA A 273 -34.29 -2.79 -10.42
CA ALA A 273 -32.85 -3.12 -10.43
C ALA A 273 -32.38 -3.76 -9.11
N GLY A 274 -33.22 -3.74 -8.07
CA GLY A 274 -32.90 -4.34 -6.78
C GLY A 274 -34.03 -4.28 -5.75
N TRP A 275 -33.83 -4.98 -4.66
CA TRP A 275 -34.75 -5.08 -3.52
C TRP A 275 -34.01 -4.79 -2.22
N LEU A 276 -34.57 -3.91 -1.40
CA LEU A 276 -34.06 -3.53 -0.11
C LEU A 276 -34.81 -4.32 0.97
N THR A 277 -34.11 -5.18 1.70
CA THR A 277 -34.63 -5.84 2.90
C THR A 277 -34.09 -5.16 4.16
N ASP A 278 -34.54 -5.59 5.33
CA ASP A 278 -34.00 -5.09 6.60
C ASP A 278 -32.53 -5.47 6.80
N GLU A 279 -32.09 -6.56 6.16
CA GLU A 279 -30.73 -7.07 6.25
C GLU A 279 -29.77 -6.42 5.24
N ALA A 280 -30.18 -6.27 3.97
CA ALA A 280 -29.27 -5.79 2.92
C ALA A 280 -30.00 -5.20 1.71
N LEU A 281 -29.23 -4.51 0.86
CA LEU A 281 -29.65 -4.12 -0.48
C LEU A 281 -29.22 -5.20 -1.48
N TRP A 282 -30.18 -5.84 -2.14
CA TRP A 282 -29.94 -6.86 -3.14
C TRP A 282 -30.07 -6.26 -4.53
N LEU A 283 -28.99 -6.26 -5.32
CA LEU A 283 -28.97 -5.68 -6.67
C LEU A 283 -28.84 -6.76 -7.73
N VAL A 284 -29.60 -6.66 -8.82
CA VAL A 284 -29.63 -7.68 -9.89
C VAL A 284 -28.31 -7.70 -10.67
N SER A 285 -27.69 -8.88 -10.72
CA SER A 285 -26.45 -9.16 -11.43
C SER A 285 -26.72 -9.98 -12.71
N PRO A 286 -26.02 -9.74 -13.83
CA PRO A 286 -24.91 -8.79 -14.02
C PRO A 286 -25.34 -7.37 -14.44
N ARG A 287 -26.66 -7.12 -14.56
CA ARG A 287 -27.22 -5.86 -15.07
C ARG A 287 -26.65 -4.63 -14.35
N VAL A 288 -26.78 -4.57 -13.03
CA VAL A 288 -26.37 -3.40 -12.24
C VAL A 288 -24.86 -3.16 -12.32
N VAL A 289 -24.06 -4.23 -12.33
CA VAL A 289 -22.60 -4.12 -12.41
C VAL A 289 -22.15 -3.62 -13.78
N ASN A 290 -22.85 -4.01 -14.86
CA ASN A 290 -22.64 -3.46 -16.20
C ASN A 290 -23.06 -1.99 -16.31
N GLU A 291 -24.17 -1.60 -15.69
CA GLU A 291 -24.60 -0.19 -15.64
C GLU A 291 -23.61 0.67 -14.84
N LEU A 292 -23.06 0.15 -13.73
CA LEU A 292 -21.98 0.79 -12.96
C LEU A 292 -20.72 0.99 -13.81
N LYS A 293 -20.27 -0.08 -14.49
CA LYS A 293 -19.13 -0.02 -15.41
C LYS A 293 -19.35 1.05 -16.49
N THR A 294 -20.53 1.06 -17.11
CA THR A 294 -20.89 2.02 -18.17
C THR A 294 -20.89 3.46 -17.65
N HIS A 295 -21.47 3.70 -16.47
CA HIS A 295 -21.48 5.01 -15.83
C HIS A 295 -20.06 5.54 -15.57
N LEU A 296 -19.18 4.70 -15.02
CA LEU A 296 -17.82 5.11 -14.71
C LEU A 296 -16.97 5.35 -15.97
N TYR A 297 -17.18 4.58 -17.05
CA TYR A 297 -16.56 4.89 -18.35
C TYR A 297 -17.03 6.21 -18.93
N SER A 298 -18.32 6.55 -18.79
CA SER A 298 -18.86 7.83 -19.26
C SER A 298 -18.26 9.04 -18.54
N GLN A 299 -17.80 8.85 -17.30
CA GLN A 299 -17.06 9.85 -16.51
C GLN A 299 -15.56 9.91 -16.85
N GLY A 300 -15.10 9.12 -17.82
CA GLY A 300 -13.70 9.10 -18.26
C GLY A 300 -12.76 8.29 -17.37
N ILE A 301 -13.29 7.47 -16.45
CA ILE A 301 -12.48 6.65 -15.54
C ILE A 301 -12.01 5.38 -16.26
N LYS A 302 -10.74 5.36 -16.68
CA LYS A 302 -10.12 4.24 -17.40
C LYS A 302 -9.47 3.17 -16.52
N SER A 303 -9.39 3.39 -15.21
CA SER A 303 -8.72 2.50 -14.25
C SER A 303 -9.51 1.24 -13.90
N ILE A 304 -10.74 1.09 -14.40
CA ILE A 304 -11.65 0.00 -14.05
C ILE A 304 -11.39 -1.20 -14.96
N PRO A 305 -11.36 -2.43 -14.42
CA PRO A 305 -11.22 -3.64 -15.21
C PRO A 305 -12.25 -3.74 -16.34
N ALA A 306 -11.78 -4.09 -17.54
CA ALA A 306 -12.66 -4.42 -18.65
C ALA A 306 -13.40 -5.75 -18.44
N ASP A 307 -12.82 -6.67 -17.69
CA ASP A 307 -13.42 -7.96 -17.35
C ASP A 307 -14.38 -7.82 -16.15
N LEU A 308 -15.59 -8.39 -16.29
CA LEU A 308 -16.62 -8.37 -15.27
C LEU A 308 -16.21 -9.16 -14.02
N ASN A 309 -15.56 -10.31 -14.18
CA ASN A 309 -15.12 -11.12 -13.04
C ASN A 309 -14.09 -10.38 -12.19
N ARG A 310 -13.15 -9.69 -12.86
CA ARG A 310 -12.21 -8.81 -12.17
C ARG A 310 -12.92 -7.64 -11.48
N LEU A 311 -13.96 -7.06 -12.10
CA LEU A 311 -14.76 -6.00 -11.46
C LEU A 311 -15.52 -6.48 -10.22
N TYR A 312 -16.08 -7.70 -10.21
CA TYR A 312 -16.64 -8.30 -8.99
C TYR A 312 -15.57 -8.44 -7.90
N GLY A 313 -14.37 -8.90 -8.29
CA GLY A 313 -13.23 -8.99 -7.38
C GLY A 313 -12.84 -7.64 -6.76
N GLU A 314 -12.81 -6.56 -7.54
CA GLU A 314 -12.53 -5.20 -7.03
C GLU A 314 -13.65 -4.69 -6.10
N LEU A 315 -14.92 -4.90 -6.46
CA LEU A 315 -16.05 -4.54 -5.61
C LEU A 315 -16.00 -5.27 -4.26
N GLN A 316 -15.62 -6.55 -4.28
CA GLN A 316 -15.48 -7.37 -3.07
C GLN A 316 -14.25 -6.98 -2.24
N ALA A 317 -13.09 -6.80 -2.88
CA ALA A 317 -11.85 -6.39 -2.22
C ALA A 317 -11.99 -5.05 -1.50
N HIS A 318 -12.87 -4.19 -1.99
CA HIS A 318 -13.20 -2.90 -1.39
C HIS A 318 -14.41 -2.91 -0.45
N GLY A 319 -14.97 -4.08 -0.13
CA GLY A 319 -16.10 -4.22 0.80
C GLY A 319 -17.41 -3.62 0.31
N LEU A 320 -17.55 -3.40 -1.01
CA LEU A 320 -18.75 -2.82 -1.61
C LEU A 320 -19.87 -3.86 -1.81
N ILE A 321 -19.50 -5.14 -1.89
CA ILE A 321 -20.41 -6.28 -1.97
C ILE A 321 -19.97 -7.39 -1.00
N GLU A 322 -20.94 -8.11 -0.43
CA GLU A 322 -20.69 -9.23 0.48
C GLU A 322 -20.50 -10.57 -0.26
N GLU A 323 -19.63 -11.39 0.30
CA GLU A 323 -19.26 -12.72 -0.20
C GLU A 323 -20.23 -13.80 0.25
N VAL A 324 -20.56 -14.73 -0.66
CA VAL A 324 -21.43 -15.88 -0.37
C VAL A 324 -20.63 -17.02 0.26
N SER A 325 -19.43 -17.27 -0.27
CA SER A 325 -18.48 -18.33 0.08
C SER A 325 -17.16 -18.03 -0.63
N GLU A 326 -16.00 -18.49 -0.12
CA GLU A 326 -14.66 -18.18 -0.68
C GLU A 326 -14.61 -18.09 -2.23
N GLY A 327 -14.37 -16.88 -2.74
CA GLY A 327 -14.24 -16.53 -4.15
C GLY A 327 -15.54 -16.29 -4.92
N LYS A 328 -16.73 -16.29 -4.29
CA LYS A 328 -18.03 -16.08 -4.96
C LYS A 328 -18.83 -14.93 -4.36
N SER A 329 -19.15 -13.94 -5.19
CA SER A 329 -19.83 -12.70 -4.78
C SER A 329 -21.26 -12.55 -5.32
N VAL A 330 -21.79 -13.58 -6.01
CA VAL A 330 -23.15 -13.59 -6.58
C VAL A 330 -24.02 -14.58 -5.83
N TRP A 331 -25.16 -14.09 -5.35
CA TRP A 331 -26.17 -14.82 -4.60
C TRP A 331 -27.31 -15.24 -5.52
N LYS A 332 -27.82 -16.46 -5.37
CA LYS A 332 -29.05 -16.90 -6.03
C LYS A 332 -30.22 -16.68 -5.09
N CYS A 333 -31.04 -15.69 -5.38
CA CYS A 333 -32.14 -15.25 -4.52
C CYS A 333 -33.48 -15.50 -5.20
N GLU A 334 -34.47 -15.94 -4.42
CA GLU A 334 -35.85 -16.09 -4.86
C GLU A 334 -36.68 -14.99 -4.20
N ILE A 335 -37.44 -14.26 -5.01
CA ILE A 335 -38.25 -13.13 -4.55
C ILE A 335 -39.72 -13.49 -4.75
N THR A 336 -40.48 -13.46 -3.66
CA THR A 336 -41.92 -13.72 -3.64
C THR A 336 -42.67 -12.45 -3.27
N ASP A 337 -43.58 -12.02 -4.15
CA ASP A 337 -44.46 -10.85 -4.01
C ASP A 337 -45.91 -11.27 -4.29
N GLY A 338 -46.60 -11.75 -3.26
CA GLY A 338 -47.92 -12.38 -3.38
C GLY A 338 -47.84 -13.68 -4.20
N ASP A 339 -48.63 -13.76 -5.27
CA ASP A 339 -48.64 -14.91 -6.19
C ASP A 339 -47.48 -14.92 -7.19
N TRP A 340 -46.65 -13.87 -7.20
CA TRP A 340 -45.51 -13.76 -8.10
C TRP A 340 -44.24 -14.24 -7.42
N ASN A 341 -43.53 -15.15 -8.06
CA ASN A 341 -42.25 -15.66 -7.59
C ASN A 341 -41.25 -15.72 -8.75
N GLN A 342 -40.05 -15.17 -8.56
CA GLN A 342 -38.98 -15.25 -9.54
C GLN A 342 -37.60 -15.37 -8.87
N VAL A 343 -36.72 -16.14 -9.51
CA VAL A 343 -35.33 -16.34 -9.07
C VAL A 343 -34.39 -15.42 -9.84
N PHE A 344 -33.50 -14.74 -9.13
CA PHE A 344 -32.49 -13.83 -9.68
C PHE A 344 -31.09 -14.15 -9.15
N ASN A 345 -30.09 -13.81 -9.96
CA ASN A 345 -28.71 -13.69 -9.50
C ASN A 345 -28.51 -12.25 -9.01
N MET A 346 -27.99 -12.08 -7.80
CA MET A 346 -27.93 -10.78 -7.13
C MET A 346 -26.59 -10.58 -6.42
N VAL A 347 -26.17 -9.34 -6.26
CA VAL A 347 -25.08 -8.96 -5.34
C VAL A 347 -25.67 -8.34 -4.09
N LYS A 348 -25.12 -8.70 -2.93
CA LYS A 348 -25.54 -8.19 -1.64
C LYS A 348 -24.69 -6.98 -1.30
N VAL A 349 -25.33 -5.82 -1.13
CA VAL A 349 -24.69 -4.52 -0.86
C VAL A 349 -25.11 -4.04 0.52
N PRO A 350 -24.17 -3.59 1.38
CA PRO A 350 -24.51 -2.98 2.65
C PRO A 350 -25.35 -1.70 2.45
N PRO A 351 -26.53 -1.56 3.07
CA PRO A 351 -27.37 -0.38 2.89
C PRO A 351 -26.69 0.92 3.33
N THR A 352 -25.80 0.84 4.34
CA THR A 352 -24.96 1.94 4.85
C THR A 352 -24.00 2.51 3.81
N LEU A 353 -23.63 1.70 2.80
CA LEU A 353 -22.82 2.17 1.68
C LEU A 353 -23.59 3.18 0.83
N ILE A 354 -24.91 2.99 0.67
CA ILE A 354 -25.76 3.79 -0.21
C ILE A 354 -26.43 4.94 0.54
N TRP A 355 -27.07 4.63 1.66
CA TRP A 355 -27.83 5.57 2.48
C TRP A 355 -27.17 5.72 3.85
N GLY A 356 -27.11 6.97 4.33
CA GLY A 356 -26.72 7.26 5.71
C GLY A 356 -27.92 7.11 6.65
N VAL A 357 -28.00 8.00 7.63
CA VAL A 357 -29.12 8.03 8.61
C VAL A 357 -30.43 8.53 7.98
N GLU A 358 -30.36 9.24 6.84
CA GLU A 358 -31.51 9.83 6.15
C GLU A 358 -31.59 9.38 4.68
N GLY A 359 -32.82 9.32 4.14
CA GLY A 359 -33.09 9.03 2.72
C GLY A 359 -33.18 7.55 2.34
N LYS A 360 -33.22 6.62 3.31
CA LYS A 360 -33.44 5.18 3.06
C LYS A 360 -34.90 4.93 2.62
N PRO A 361 -35.15 4.26 1.48
CA PRO A 361 -36.50 3.86 1.05
C PRO A 361 -37.14 2.84 2.01
N ALA A 362 -38.46 2.67 1.93
CA ALA A 362 -39.16 1.62 2.67
C ALA A 362 -38.65 0.23 2.26
N SER A 363 -38.51 -0.67 3.23
CA SER A 363 -38.14 -2.08 2.97
C SER A 363 -39.19 -2.77 2.11
N PHE A 364 -38.77 -3.76 1.34
CA PHE A 364 -39.64 -4.59 0.53
C PHE A 364 -40.58 -5.42 1.42
N ASN A 365 -41.88 -5.40 1.12
CA ASN A 365 -42.91 -6.05 1.92
C ASN A 365 -43.16 -7.54 1.57
N GLY A 366 -42.42 -8.09 0.59
CA GLY A 366 -42.48 -9.50 0.21
C GLY A 366 -41.35 -10.33 0.84
N GLU A 367 -41.25 -11.60 0.45
CA GLU A 367 -40.26 -12.53 0.98
C GLU A 367 -39.08 -12.69 0.02
N LEU A 368 -37.84 -12.55 0.52
CA LEU A 368 -36.62 -12.82 -0.23
C LEU A 368 -35.86 -13.95 0.45
N THR A 369 -35.72 -15.08 -0.24
CA THR A 369 -35.00 -16.25 0.28
C THR A 369 -33.71 -16.50 -0.50
N VAL A 370 -32.64 -16.79 0.22
CA VAL A 370 -31.31 -17.06 -0.36
C VAL A 370 -31.16 -18.56 -0.59
N ARG A 371 -30.97 -18.98 -1.85
CA ARG A 371 -30.81 -20.40 -2.25
C ARG A 371 -29.35 -20.84 -2.43
N GLY A 372 -28.38 -19.98 -2.10
CA GLY A 372 -26.94 -20.26 -2.15
C GLY A 372 -26.16 -19.45 -3.19
N ALA A 373 -24.99 -19.94 -3.62
CA ALA A 373 -24.13 -19.25 -4.58
C ALA A 373 -24.65 -19.34 -6.03
N GLY A 374 -24.78 -18.19 -6.68
CA GLY A 374 -25.13 -18.05 -8.10
C GLY A 374 -23.90 -18.01 -9.02
N ALA A 375 -24.13 -18.06 -10.34
CA ALA A 375 -23.10 -17.92 -11.35
C ALA A 375 -23.20 -16.54 -12.06
N PRO A 376 -22.08 -15.89 -12.40
CA PRO A 376 -22.07 -14.60 -13.11
C PRO A 376 -22.37 -14.70 -14.63
N GLU A 377 -23.03 -15.76 -15.11
CA GLU A 377 -23.31 -15.96 -16.53
C GLU A 377 -24.54 -15.20 -17.04
N GLU A 378 -24.46 -14.81 -18.33
CA GLU A 378 -25.50 -14.11 -19.08
C GLU A 378 -26.83 -14.87 -19.05
N ALA A 379 -27.89 -14.18 -18.67
CA ALA A 379 -29.24 -14.72 -18.79
C ALA A 379 -29.55 -15.00 -20.27
N SER A 380 -29.56 -16.28 -20.63
CA SER A 380 -30.37 -16.78 -21.73
C SER A 380 -31.79 -16.29 -21.53
N ALA A 381 -32.31 -15.56 -22.50
CA ALA A 381 -33.71 -15.16 -22.57
C ALA A 381 -34.58 -16.42 -22.64
N ASP A 382 -35.08 -16.88 -21.48
CA ASP A 382 -36.07 -17.94 -21.45
C ASP A 382 -37.44 -17.34 -21.76
N LYS A 383 -37.92 -17.66 -22.96
CA LYS A 383 -39.31 -17.42 -23.37
C LYS A 383 -40.23 -18.23 -22.46
N PRO A 384 -41.38 -17.68 -22.03
CA PRO A 384 -42.38 -18.49 -21.36
C PRO A 384 -43.03 -19.44 -22.37
N GLN A 385 -42.76 -20.75 -22.22
CA GLN A 385 -43.63 -21.80 -22.73
C GLN A 385 -44.67 -22.12 -21.64
N ASN A 386 -45.95 -21.83 -21.88
CA ASN A 386 -46.90 -22.91 -22.07
C ASN A 386 -48.20 -22.45 -22.77
N SER A 387 -48.77 -23.42 -23.44
CA SER A 387 -49.79 -23.37 -24.49
C SER A 387 -51.20 -23.37 -23.90
N GLN A 388 -52.13 -22.63 -24.50
CA GLN A 388 -53.47 -23.17 -24.76
C GLN A 388 -54.14 -22.48 -25.96
N LYS A 389 -54.71 -23.33 -26.81
CA LYS A 389 -55.34 -23.08 -28.10
C LYS A 389 -56.57 -22.17 -27.98
N THR A 390 -56.72 -21.24 -28.93
CA THR A 390 -57.96 -21.15 -29.73
C THR A 390 -57.70 -20.49 -31.08
N LYS A 391 -58.23 -21.13 -32.13
CA LYS A 391 -58.23 -20.68 -33.53
C LYS A 391 -59.06 -19.40 -33.72
N SER A 392 -58.58 -18.47 -34.53
CA SER A 392 -59.34 -17.82 -35.61
C SER A 392 -58.44 -16.88 -36.43
N GLU A 393 -58.38 -17.12 -37.73
CA GLU A 393 -58.06 -16.17 -38.80
C GLU A 393 -59.39 -15.62 -39.36
N PRO A 394 -59.41 -14.65 -40.30
CA PRO A 394 -58.52 -13.51 -40.55
C PRO A 394 -59.34 -12.21 -40.77
N SER A 395 -58.71 -11.04 -40.99
CA SER A 395 -59.19 -10.02 -41.94
C SER A 395 -58.17 -8.91 -42.22
N LYS A 396 -58.11 -8.52 -43.50
CA LYS A 396 -57.32 -7.46 -44.14
C LYS A 396 -57.96 -6.08 -43.91
N ASP A 397 -57.14 -5.01 -43.95
CA ASP A 397 -57.29 -3.84 -44.86
C ASP A 397 -56.22 -2.76 -44.53
N GLN A 398 -55.31 -2.48 -45.49
CA GLN A 398 -55.19 -1.25 -46.32
C GLN A 398 -54.70 0.00 -45.55
N LEU A 399 -53.44 0.43 -45.76
CA LEU A 399 -52.94 1.36 -46.80
C LEU A 399 -53.50 2.78 -46.68
N VAL A 400 -52.63 3.73 -46.28
CA VAL A 400 -52.43 5.00 -47.00
C VAL A 400 -51.06 5.61 -46.67
N GLU A 401 -50.25 5.76 -47.71
CA GLU A 401 -49.07 6.64 -47.79
C GLU A 401 -49.52 8.10 -48.02
N ALA A 402 -48.76 9.05 -47.49
CA ALA A 402 -48.55 10.34 -48.14
C ALA A 402 -47.19 10.92 -47.72
N ASP A 403 -46.30 10.94 -48.71
CA ASP A 403 -44.96 11.51 -48.74
C ASP A 403 -45.04 13.02 -49.04
N VAL A 404 -44.28 13.87 -48.34
CA VAL A 404 -43.70 15.10 -48.89
C VAL A 404 -42.38 15.43 -48.17
N THR A 405 -41.38 15.61 -49.01
CA THR A 405 -39.96 15.93 -48.84
C THR A 405 -39.65 17.30 -48.22
N GLY A 406 -38.44 17.44 -47.65
CA GLY A 406 -37.87 18.72 -47.22
C GLY A 406 -36.47 18.56 -46.62
N ASP A 407 -35.46 18.64 -47.48
CA ASP A 407 -34.02 18.60 -47.20
C ASP A 407 -33.54 19.87 -46.45
N LEU A 408 -32.40 19.76 -45.73
CA LEU A 408 -31.33 20.76 -45.54
C LEU A 408 -30.60 20.69 -44.17
N GLN A 409 -29.27 20.58 -44.28
CA GLN A 409 -28.22 20.66 -43.26
C GLN A 409 -28.08 22.06 -42.60
N PRO A 410 -27.49 22.15 -41.39
CA PRO A 410 -26.91 23.41 -40.90
C PRO A 410 -25.37 23.45 -40.97
N GLN A 411 -24.89 24.61 -41.42
CA GLN A 411 -23.49 25.04 -41.57
C GLN A 411 -22.81 25.41 -40.24
N LYS A 412 -21.47 25.37 -40.28
CA LYS A 412 -20.51 25.95 -39.33
C LYS A 412 -20.55 27.48 -39.32
N GLN A 413 -20.34 28.10 -38.16
CA GLN A 413 -19.84 29.47 -38.04
C GLN A 413 -18.72 29.60 -36.99
N ASN A 414 -17.65 30.26 -37.43
CA ASN A 414 -16.49 30.74 -36.67
C ASN A 414 -16.82 32.07 -35.98
N SER A 415 -16.18 32.35 -34.84
CA SER A 415 -15.88 33.73 -34.43
C SER A 415 -14.58 33.77 -33.61
N SER A 416 -13.69 34.68 -33.99
CA SER A 416 -12.38 34.95 -33.40
C SER A 416 -12.25 36.44 -33.11
N VAL A 417 -11.84 36.85 -31.90
CA VAL A 417 -11.16 38.13 -31.62
C VAL A 417 -10.22 37.97 -30.40
N THR A 418 -9.00 38.51 -30.53
CA THR A 418 -7.78 38.50 -29.67
C THR A 418 -7.60 39.86 -28.91
N PRO A 419 -6.49 40.23 -28.20
CA PRO A 419 -5.91 39.76 -26.91
C PRO A 419 -5.51 40.87 -25.85
N SER A 420 -5.05 40.43 -24.66
CA SER A 420 -4.02 41.00 -23.73
C SER A 420 -4.33 42.24 -22.83
N PRO A 421 -3.63 42.46 -21.66
CA PRO A 421 -2.20 42.15 -21.38
C PRO A 421 -1.81 41.53 -20.02
N GLN A 422 -0.54 41.08 -20.00
CA GLN A 422 0.24 40.50 -18.90
C GLN A 422 0.86 41.56 -17.97
N VAL A 423 1.01 41.20 -16.69
CA VAL A 423 2.04 41.65 -15.72
C VAL A 423 2.20 40.50 -14.71
N GLY A 424 3.34 40.02 -14.22
CA GLY A 424 4.76 40.20 -14.47
C GLY A 424 5.46 39.05 -13.71
N GLY A 425 6.47 38.43 -14.30
CA GLY A 425 7.11 37.23 -13.77
C GLY A 425 8.00 37.50 -12.55
N PHE A 426 7.91 36.62 -11.55
CA PHE A 426 9.02 36.33 -10.64
C PHE A 426 9.71 35.07 -11.16
N THR A 427 10.94 35.24 -11.63
CA THR A 427 11.89 34.15 -11.83
C THR A 427 12.56 33.86 -10.50
N SER A 428 12.30 32.71 -9.90
CA SER A 428 13.21 32.08 -8.94
C SER A 428 13.44 30.65 -9.39
N SER A 429 14.71 30.34 -9.61
CA SER A 429 15.28 29.03 -9.89
C SER A 429 14.56 27.88 -9.18
N ASP A 430 13.78 27.12 -9.94
CA ASP A 430 13.39 25.75 -9.59
C ASP A 430 14.66 24.90 -9.57
N VAL A 431 15.25 24.78 -8.38
CA VAL A 431 15.97 23.56 -8.02
C VAL A 431 14.87 22.52 -7.86
N SER A 432 14.79 21.57 -8.80
CA SER A 432 13.73 20.56 -8.82
C SER A 432 13.70 19.81 -7.48
N LEU A 433 12.63 20.05 -6.70
CA LEU A 433 12.28 19.33 -5.47
C LEU A 433 12.06 17.82 -5.71
N ASP A 434 12.05 17.38 -6.98
CA ASP A 434 11.87 15.99 -7.39
C ASP A 434 13.08 15.13 -6.97
N ASP A 435 14.29 15.72 -6.95
CA ASP A 435 15.49 15.08 -6.39
C ASP A 435 15.41 14.96 -4.85
N ASP A 436 14.79 15.92 -4.15
CA ASP A 436 14.70 15.90 -2.69
C ASP A 436 13.66 14.90 -2.16
N ILE A 437 12.57 14.63 -2.88
CA ILE A 437 11.58 13.58 -2.54
C ILE A 437 12.17 12.19 -2.78
N MET A 438 12.99 12.02 -3.82
CA MET A 438 13.76 10.79 -4.06
C MET A 438 14.91 10.63 -3.03
N ALA A 439 15.50 11.74 -2.56
CA ALA A 439 16.58 11.75 -1.56
C ALA A 439 16.11 11.69 -0.09
N LEU A 440 14.80 11.63 0.17
CA LEU A 440 14.21 11.55 1.53
C LEU A 440 14.79 10.47 2.42
N PHE A 441 15.13 9.35 1.78
CA PHE A 441 15.60 8.15 2.44
C PHE A 441 16.72 7.55 1.60
N PRO A 442 17.93 8.14 1.64
CA PRO A 442 19.10 7.49 1.07
C PRO A 442 19.25 6.13 1.76
N GLU A 443 19.60 5.08 1.01
CA GLU A 443 20.12 3.86 1.65
C GLU A 443 21.25 4.28 2.58
N VAL A 444 21.12 3.98 3.88
CA VAL A 444 22.14 4.33 4.87
C VAL A 444 23.44 3.60 4.49
N ARG A 445 24.37 4.34 3.87
CA ARG A 445 25.77 3.93 3.76
C ARG A 445 26.35 4.02 5.17
N THR A 446 26.48 2.88 5.85
CA THR A 446 27.23 2.80 7.10
C THR A 446 28.70 3.07 6.80
N SER A 447 29.15 4.29 7.07
CA SER A 447 30.58 4.56 7.27
C SER A 447 30.86 4.41 8.75
N GLU A 448 31.62 3.38 9.10
CA GLU A 448 32.17 3.22 10.44
C GLU A 448 33.25 4.28 10.69
N PRO A 449 33.32 4.90 11.88
CA PRO A 449 34.41 5.81 12.20
C PRO A 449 35.67 5.02 12.53
N LYS A 450 36.71 5.14 11.71
CA LYS A 450 38.07 4.76 12.12
C LYS A 450 38.70 5.94 12.87
N SER A 451 38.94 5.73 14.16
CA SER A 451 39.82 6.55 14.97
C SER A 451 41.26 6.46 14.47
N SER A 452 41.94 7.59 14.27
CA SER A 452 43.39 7.71 14.47
C SER A 452 43.77 9.17 14.72
N ILE A 453 44.36 9.39 15.89
CA ILE A 453 45.25 10.48 16.33
C ILE A 453 46.35 10.69 15.24
N GLU A 454 46.82 11.89 14.85
CA GLU A 454 47.73 12.79 15.59
C GLU A 454 48.04 14.10 14.78
N SER A 455 48.02 15.24 15.49
CA SER A 455 48.90 16.43 15.47
C SER A 455 49.47 17.13 14.20
N MET A 456 49.13 18.42 14.10
CA MET A 456 49.96 19.66 14.00
C MET A 456 50.96 19.97 12.86
N ALA A 457 50.92 21.28 12.50
CA ALA A 457 51.91 22.16 11.80
C ALA A 457 51.88 22.13 10.26
N CYS A 458 51.51 23.18 9.51
CA CYS A 458 51.96 24.59 9.34
C CYS A 458 52.79 24.81 8.05
N GLU A 459 52.26 25.71 7.20
CA GLU A 459 52.91 26.72 6.33
C GLU A 459 53.80 26.38 5.10
N SER A 460 53.27 26.78 3.92
CA SER A 460 53.77 27.87 3.02
C SER A 460 54.94 27.70 2.00
N LYS A 461 54.61 28.12 0.75
CA LYS A 461 55.38 28.77 -0.36
C LYS A 461 56.22 27.95 -1.36
N VAL A 462 55.87 27.92 -2.67
CA VAL A 462 56.24 28.74 -3.88
C VAL A 462 57.66 28.49 -4.46
N THR A 463 57.78 28.00 -5.71
CA THR A 463 58.37 28.64 -6.95
C THR A 463 58.84 27.63 -8.03
N ASP A 464 58.29 27.80 -9.25
CA ASP A 464 58.86 27.76 -10.62
C ASP A 464 60.05 26.87 -11.04
N ASN A 465 59.87 26.11 -12.14
CA ASN A 465 60.46 26.47 -13.45
C ASN A 465 59.96 25.63 -14.65
N LEU A 466 59.78 26.30 -15.79
CA LEU A 466 59.32 25.79 -17.10
C LEU A 466 60.49 25.34 -18.01
N SER A 467 60.24 24.35 -18.87
CA SER A 467 60.75 24.24 -20.26
C SER A 467 60.00 23.13 -21.02
N GLY A 468 59.22 23.49 -22.05
CA GLY A 468 58.56 22.57 -23.01
C GLY A 468 59.40 22.36 -24.29
N PRO A 469 58.83 21.99 -25.45
CA PRO A 469 57.48 21.49 -25.73
C PRO A 469 57.47 20.22 -26.62
N ASN A 470 56.41 19.39 -26.55
CA ASN A 470 55.81 18.80 -27.76
C ASN A 470 54.45 18.11 -27.50
N SER A 471 53.50 18.42 -28.38
CA SER A 471 52.20 17.78 -28.62
C SER A 471 51.05 18.10 -27.64
N VAL A 472 50.28 19.14 -27.97
CA VAL A 472 48.96 19.40 -27.39
C VAL A 472 47.93 18.51 -28.10
N LYS A 473 47.49 17.45 -27.41
CA LYS A 473 46.14 16.87 -27.58
C LYS A 473 45.45 16.88 -26.22
N SER A 474 44.31 17.57 -26.19
CA SER A 474 43.33 17.65 -25.11
C SER A 474 43.13 16.31 -24.37
N VAL A 475 43.58 16.22 -23.12
CA VAL A 475 43.16 15.16 -22.19
C VAL A 475 41.88 15.63 -21.51
N LYS A 476 40.76 15.22 -22.10
CA LYS A 476 39.54 14.94 -21.36
C LYS A 476 39.85 13.76 -20.44
N THR A 477 39.42 13.81 -19.19
CA THR A 477 39.43 12.67 -18.27
C THR A 477 38.49 11.60 -18.81
N SER A 478 38.99 10.82 -19.76
CA SER A 478 38.40 9.60 -20.25
C SER A 478 38.77 8.48 -19.28
N TYR A 479 37.90 8.22 -18.31
CA TYR A 479 37.70 6.85 -17.88
C TYR A 479 36.50 6.31 -18.65
N ALA A 480 36.76 5.91 -19.90
CA ALA A 480 36.08 4.76 -20.46
C ALA A 480 36.88 3.53 -20.00
N HIS A 481 36.29 2.74 -19.12
CA HIS A 481 36.52 1.30 -19.11
C HIS A 481 35.16 0.62 -18.97
N ASP A 482 34.76 -0.08 -20.03
CA ASP A 482 33.71 -1.08 -20.05
C ASP A 482 33.97 -2.14 -18.98
N ASN A 483 33.55 -1.89 -17.74
CA ASN A 483 33.62 -2.85 -16.65
C ASN A 483 32.31 -3.66 -16.52
N HIS A 484 31.82 -4.17 -17.66
CA HIS A 484 30.89 -5.30 -17.68
C HIS A 484 31.45 -6.57 -17.00
N SER A 485 32.74 -6.56 -16.61
CA SER A 485 33.44 -7.59 -15.85
C SER A 485 32.98 -7.68 -14.39
N ASP A 486 32.60 -6.57 -13.76
CA ASP A 486 32.33 -6.48 -12.32
C ASP A 486 30.84 -6.57 -11.93
N PHE A 487 29.93 -6.59 -12.91
CA PHE A 487 28.48 -6.67 -12.64
C PHE A 487 28.04 -7.88 -11.80
N GLY A 488 28.79 -8.98 -11.86
CA GLY A 488 28.55 -10.12 -10.96
C GLY A 488 28.89 -9.78 -9.51
N GLY A 489 30.03 -9.13 -9.28
CA GLY A 489 30.49 -8.73 -7.96
C GLY A 489 29.59 -7.65 -7.35
N GLN A 490 29.20 -6.67 -8.16
CA GLN A 490 28.25 -5.63 -7.76
C GLN A 490 26.87 -6.22 -7.41
N PHE A 491 26.36 -7.17 -8.20
CA PHE A 491 25.14 -7.88 -7.87
C PHE A 491 25.26 -8.67 -6.56
N TRP A 492 26.38 -9.37 -6.36
CA TRP A 492 26.62 -10.15 -5.15
C TRP A 492 26.67 -9.24 -3.91
N GLN A 493 27.38 -8.12 -3.99
CA GLN A 493 27.45 -7.16 -2.88
C GLN A 493 26.10 -6.51 -2.60
N TRP A 494 25.36 -6.13 -3.64
CA TRP A 494 23.99 -5.60 -3.53
C TRP A 494 23.05 -6.61 -2.86
N LEU A 495 23.15 -7.89 -3.21
CA LEU A 495 22.36 -8.96 -2.59
C LEU A 495 22.67 -9.10 -1.09
N LYS A 496 23.95 -9.10 -0.70
CA LYS A 496 24.36 -9.17 0.72
C LYS A 496 23.85 -7.98 1.51
N VAL A 497 24.07 -6.77 1.00
CA VAL A 497 23.64 -5.52 1.66
C VAL A 497 22.12 -5.49 1.77
N GLY A 498 21.43 -5.83 0.69
CA GLY A 498 19.96 -5.81 0.61
C GLY A 498 19.27 -6.81 1.52
N LEU A 499 19.89 -7.98 1.76
CA LEU A 499 19.37 -8.95 2.72
C LEU A 499 19.71 -8.57 4.17
N ALA A 500 20.88 -7.95 4.41
CA ALA A 500 21.28 -7.50 5.74
C ALA A 500 20.52 -6.26 6.24
N ASN A 501 20.17 -5.33 5.35
CA ASN A 501 19.42 -4.11 5.67
C ASN A 501 17.90 -4.24 5.42
N HIS A 502 17.44 -5.41 5.03
CA HIS A 502 16.04 -5.72 4.70
C HIS A 502 15.44 -4.92 3.53
N SER A 503 16.25 -4.38 2.61
CA SER A 503 15.75 -3.76 1.38
C SER A 503 15.29 -4.79 0.33
N ILE A 504 15.78 -6.02 0.41
CA ILE A 504 15.33 -7.17 -0.38
C ILE A 504 14.41 -8.02 0.48
N VAL A 505 13.12 -8.06 0.11
CA VAL A 505 12.09 -8.85 0.78
C VAL A 505 12.39 -10.35 0.60
N ILE A 506 12.18 -11.11 1.67
CA ILE A 506 12.39 -12.56 1.74
C ILE A 506 11.05 -13.21 2.12
N ASN A 507 10.70 -14.33 1.47
CA ASN A 507 9.54 -15.17 1.82
C ASN A 507 8.14 -14.54 1.68
N ASP A 508 7.98 -13.57 0.76
CA ASP A 508 6.68 -12.99 0.40
C ASP A 508 6.22 -13.48 -1.00
N THR A 509 4.92 -13.38 -1.31
CA THR A 509 4.25 -13.89 -2.51
C THR A 509 4.90 -13.42 -3.83
N ASN A 510 5.49 -12.22 -3.83
CA ASN A 510 6.22 -11.64 -4.97
C ASN A 510 7.70 -11.33 -4.63
N ALA A 511 8.22 -11.89 -3.54
CA ALA A 511 9.60 -11.66 -3.14
C ALA A 511 10.58 -12.16 -4.21
N PRO A 512 11.67 -11.43 -4.49
CA PRO A 512 12.68 -11.91 -5.42
C PRO A 512 13.64 -12.92 -4.78
N VAL A 513 13.56 -13.12 -3.46
CA VAL A 513 14.35 -14.08 -2.68
C VAL A 513 13.43 -14.84 -1.73
N HIS A 514 13.65 -16.14 -1.59
CA HIS A 514 13.01 -16.97 -0.57
C HIS A 514 14.05 -17.86 0.13
N THR A 515 13.70 -18.45 1.26
CA THR A 515 14.48 -19.52 1.89
C THR A 515 13.77 -20.86 1.64
N VAL A 516 14.50 -21.86 1.16
CA VAL A 516 14.01 -23.22 0.89
C VAL A 516 15.12 -24.20 1.25
N ASP A 517 14.80 -25.24 2.03
CA ASP A 517 15.72 -26.30 2.46
C ASP A 517 17.00 -25.74 3.12
N GLY A 518 16.82 -24.74 4.01
CA GLY A 518 17.90 -24.09 4.74
C GLY A 518 18.83 -23.20 3.90
N THR A 519 18.50 -22.90 2.64
CA THR A 519 19.28 -22.00 1.78
C THR A 519 18.44 -20.94 1.07
N TYR A 520 19.09 -19.90 0.56
CA TYR A 520 18.45 -18.84 -0.21
C TYR A 520 18.18 -19.26 -1.66
N PHE A 521 16.95 -19.07 -2.10
CA PHE A 521 16.47 -19.23 -3.46
C PHE A 521 16.22 -17.87 -4.12
N LEU A 522 16.97 -17.55 -5.17
CA LEU A 522 16.89 -16.30 -5.94
C LEU A 522 15.99 -16.47 -7.18
N VAL A 523 14.86 -15.78 -7.22
CA VAL A 523 13.86 -15.90 -8.30
C VAL A 523 14.35 -15.22 -9.58
N SER A 524 14.50 -15.97 -10.67
CA SER A 524 14.99 -15.48 -11.97
C SER A 524 13.85 -15.38 -13.00
N PRO A 525 13.79 -14.33 -13.83
CA PRO A 525 14.75 -13.22 -13.97
C PRO A 525 14.49 -12.04 -13.01
N GLY A 526 13.49 -12.12 -12.13
CA GLY A 526 13.00 -10.99 -11.32
C GLY A 526 14.07 -10.29 -10.49
N ILE A 527 14.92 -11.05 -9.78
CA ILE A 527 15.99 -10.47 -8.96
C ILE A 527 17.03 -9.70 -9.80
N PHE A 528 17.37 -10.18 -10.99
CA PHE A 528 18.36 -9.56 -11.86
C PHE A 528 17.80 -8.33 -12.56
N LYS A 529 16.53 -8.37 -12.99
CA LYS A 529 15.83 -7.19 -13.52
C LYS A 529 15.75 -6.09 -12.48
N ARG A 530 15.43 -6.45 -11.23
CA ARG A 530 15.39 -5.50 -10.11
C ARG A 530 16.76 -4.85 -9.87
N PHE A 531 17.84 -5.64 -9.80
CA PHE A 531 19.19 -5.10 -9.67
C PHE A 531 19.56 -4.18 -10.85
N SER A 532 19.29 -4.61 -12.08
CA SER A 532 19.60 -3.82 -13.28
C SER A 532 18.83 -2.50 -13.35
N ASN A 533 17.58 -2.47 -12.87
CA ASN A 533 16.81 -1.25 -12.77
C ASN A 533 17.32 -0.34 -11.64
N VAL A 534 17.49 -0.88 -10.43
CA VAL A 534 17.82 -0.10 -9.22
C VAL A 534 19.27 0.40 -9.21
N VAL A 535 20.23 -0.42 -9.64
CA VAL A 535 21.67 -0.11 -9.53
C VAL A 535 22.24 0.40 -10.84
N LEU A 536 21.77 -0.11 -11.98
CA LEU A 536 22.32 0.24 -13.30
C LEU A 536 21.43 1.20 -14.09
N GLY A 537 20.19 1.48 -13.65
CA GLY A 537 19.23 2.34 -14.35
C GLY A 537 18.80 1.81 -15.73
N ASN A 538 19.08 0.54 -16.04
CA ASN A 538 18.76 -0.05 -17.33
C ASN A 538 18.40 -1.54 -17.18
N GLU A 539 17.11 -1.84 -17.28
CA GLU A 539 16.59 -3.20 -17.12
C GLU A 539 17.22 -4.18 -18.13
N GLU A 540 17.50 -3.78 -19.37
CA GLU A 540 17.96 -4.67 -20.45
C GLU A 540 19.29 -5.39 -20.14
N LEU A 541 20.06 -4.85 -19.19
CA LEU A 541 21.34 -5.42 -18.74
C LEU A 541 21.19 -6.68 -17.87
N TRP A 542 19.97 -7.08 -17.49
CA TRP A 542 19.73 -8.23 -16.59
C TRP A 542 20.35 -9.54 -17.10
N LYS A 543 20.37 -9.76 -18.42
CA LYS A 543 20.98 -10.95 -19.05
C LYS A 543 22.50 -11.00 -18.82
N THR A 544 23.15 -9.83 -18.86
CA THR A 544 24.59 -9.70 -18.66
C THR A 544 24.93 -9.92 -17.18
N VAL A 545 24.15 -9.32 -16.27
CA VAL A 545 24.30 -9.52 -14.82
C VAL A 545 24.14 -10.99 -14.45
N GLN A 546 23.09 -11.66 -14.94
CA GLN A 546 22.84 -13.07 -14.66
C GLN A 546 23.99 -13.97 -15.15
N LYS A 547 24.51 -13.74 -16.37
CA LYS A 547 25.68 -14.48 -16.88
C LYS A 547 26.92 -14.27 -16.02
N ARG A 548 27.14 -13.06 -15.50
CA ARG A 548 28.28 -12.73 -14.64
C ARG A 548 28.14 -13.34 -13.24
N PHE A 549 26.94 -13.32 -12.67
CA PHE A 549 26.64 -14.04 -11.42
C PHE A 549 26.93 -15.54 -11.56
N GLN A 550 26.54 -16.18 -12.65
CA GLN A 550 26.85 -17.60 -12.90
C GLN A 550 28.35 -17.89 -12.97
N LYS A 551 29.17 -16.93 -13.42
CA LYS A 551 30.64 -17.06 -13.46
C LYS A 551 31.28 -16.96 -12.08
N LEU A 552 30.64 -16.29 -11.11
CA LEU A 552 31.13 -16.23 -9.73
C LEU A 552 31.02 -17.58 -9.00
N GLY A 553 30.13 -18.46 -9.46
CA GLY A 553 30.02 -19.82 -8.92
C GLY A 553 29.45 -19.91 -7.50
N ALA A 554 28.81 -18.83 -7.01
CA ALA A 554 28.16 -18.75 -5.70
C ALA A 554 26.83 -19.53 -5.62
N HIS A 555 26.28 -19.95 -6.77
CA HIS A 555 25.05 -20.75 -6.86
C HIS A 555 25.33 -22.27 -6.91
N VAL A 556 24.39 -23.07 -6.43
CA VAL A 556 24.44 -24.54 -6.47
C VAL A 556 24.27 -25.02 -7.91
N ARG A 557 25.16 -25.92 -8.35
CA ARG A 557 25.10 -26.58 -9.65
C ARG A 557 24.78 -28.06 -9.45
N THR A 558 23.64 -28.52 -9.98
CA THR A 558 23.20 -29.92 -9.87
C THR A 558 23.05 -30.50 -11.26
N HIS A 559 23.72 -31.63 -11.54
CA HIS A 559 23.75 -32.32 -12.86
C HIS A 559 23.94 -31.40 -14.09
N GLY A 560 24.77 -30.37 -13.99
CA GLY A 560 25.05 -29.44 -15.10
C GLY A 560 23.99 -28.34 -15.31
N GLN A 561 22.93 -28.31 -14.50
CA GLN A 561 21.94 -27.23 -14.50
C GLN A 561 22.23 -26.21 -13.38
N ASN A 562 22.10 -24.93 -13.72
CA ASN A 562 22.31 -23.82 -12.79
C ASN A 562 21.00 -23.27 -12.19
N ILE A 563 19.86 -23.60 -12.79
CA ILE A 563 18.54 -23.08 -12.42
C ILE A 563 17.74 -24.24 -11.83
N HIS A 564 17.27 -24.06 -10.60
CA HIS A 564 16.44 -24.99 -9.85
C HIS A 564 14.97 -24.61 -9.99
N THR A 565 14.09 -25.59 -9.94
CA THR A 565 12.64 -25.39 -9.96
C THR A 565 12.08 -25.71 -8.58
N VAL A 566 11.31 -24.77 -8.04
CA VAL A 566 10.64 -24.89 -6.74
C VAL A 566 9.14 -24.82 -7.00
N SER A 567 8.38 -25.75 -6.42
CA SER A 567 6.91 -25.68 -6.43
C SER A 567 6.42 -24.80 -5.28
N VAL A 568 5.49 -23.92 -5.60
CA VAL A 568 4.78 -23.03 -4.67
C VAL A 568 3.38 -23.60 -4.47
N GLU A 569 3.06 -24.08 -3.28
CA GLU A 569 1.75 -24.65 -2.94
C GLU A 569 0.78 -23.58 -2.41
N GLY A 570 0.13 -22.85 -3.31
CA GLY A 570 -0.96 -21.95 -2.92
C GLY A 570 -2.23 -22.71 -2.54
N PRO A 571 -3.14 -22.11 -1.74
CA PRO A 571 -4.37 -22.76 -1.27
C PRO A 571 -5.28 -23.30 -2.40
N ASN A 572 -5.16 -22.76 -3.63
CA ASN A 572 -5.97 -23.18 -4.78
C ASN A 572 -5.17 -23.60 -6.02
N LYS A 573 -3.85 -23.35 -6.09
CA LYS A 573 -3.00 -23.64 -7.28
C LYS A 573 -1.54 -23.84 -6.90
N THR A 574 -0.91 -24.84 -7.50
CA THR A 574 0.55 -25.03 -7.46
C THR A 574 1.22 -24.28 -8.62
N ARG A 575 2.18 -23.40 -8.35
CA ARG A 575 2.97 -22.68 -9.38
C ARG A 575 4.43 -23.13 -9.33
N LEU A 576 5.10 -23.17 -10.48
CA LEU A 576 6.54 -23.46 -10.54
C LEU A 576 7.34 -22.16 -10.65
N LEU A 577 8.25 -21.94 -9.72
CA LEU A 577 9.24 -20.87 -9.77
C LEU A 577 10.60 -21.43 -10.20
N LYS A 578 11.34 -20.64 -10.98
CA LYS A 578 12.69 -20.98 -11.44
C LYS A 578 13.69 -19.98 -10.89
N GLY A 579 14.79 -20.48 -10.34
CA GLY A 579 15.73 -19.63 -9.63
C GLY A 579 17.07 -20.29 -9.32
N TYR A 580 17.90 -19.59 -8.55
CA TYR A 580 19.22 -20.06 -8.14
C TYR A 580 19.22 -20.35 -6.65
N LEU A 581 19.72 -21.53 -6.24
CA LEU A 581 20.03 -21.80 -4.84
C LEU A 581 21.44 -21.31 -4.52
N ILE A 582 21.64 -20.70 -3.35
CA ILE A 582 22.96 -20.25 -2.89
C ILE A 582 23.70 -21.41 -2.24
N LYS A 583 25.00 -21.57 -2.52
CA LYS A 583 25.80 -22.68 -1.96
C LYS A 583 26.01 -22.56 -0.45
N ASP A 584 26.33 -21.36 -0.01
CA ASP A 584 26.67 -21.08 1.38
C ASP A 584 25.83 -19.89 1.84
N PRO A 585 24.72 -20.13 2.57
CA PRO A 585 23.84 -19.08 3.07
C PRO A 585 24.57 -18.08 3.98
N GLN A 586 25.63 -18.52 4.67
CA GLN A 586 26.40 -17.67 5.58
C GLN A 586 27.23 -16.62 4.84
N GLN A 587 27.50 -16.81 3.55
CA GLN A 587 28.15 -15.78 2.73
C GLN A 587 27.24 -14.58 2.49
N VAL A 588 25.93 -14.75 2.67
CA VAL A 588 24.92 -13.75 2.33
C VAL A 588 24.27 -13.14 3.56
N SER A 589 24.01 -13.94 4.60
CA SER A 589 23.50 -13.46 5.89
C SER A 589 23.98 -14.36 7.03
N GLN A 590 24.26 -13.77 8.20
CA GLN A 590 24.64 -14.52 9.42
C GLN A 590 23.43 -15.22 10.07
N LYS A 591 22.21 -14.76 9.79
CA LYS A 591 20.97 -15.34 10.30
C LYS A 591 20.07 -15.68 9.12
N ILE A 592 19.84 -16.97 8.92
CA ILE A 592 18.97 -17.49 7.86
C ILE A 592 17.52 -17.42 8.38
N PRO A 593 16.60 -16.72 7.69
CA PRO A 593 15.18 -16.74 8.02
C PRO A 593 14.61 -18.16 7.90
N PRO A 594 13.52 -18.50 8.61
CA PRO A 594 12.88 -19.81 8.47
C PRO A 594 12.47 -20.08 7.02
N ASP A 595 12.45 -21.35 6.64
CA ASP A 595 12.06 -21.76 5.30
C ASP A 595 10.64 -21.31 4.98
N ASN A 596 10.43 -20.94 3.72
CA ASN A 596 9.11 -20.67 3.23
C ASN A 596 8.33 -21.98 3.14
N TRP A 597 7.42 -22.19 4.09
CA TRP A 597 6.61 -23.42 4.21
C TRP A 597 5.77 -23.74 2.97
N VAL A 598 5.54 -22.76 2.10
CA VAL A 598 4.77 -22.90 0.85
C VAL A 598 5.65 -23.37 -0.32
N LEU A 599 6.98 -23.36 -0.14
CA LEU A 599 7.95 -23.73 -1.18
C LEU A 599 8.55 -25.09 -0.93
N ALA A 600 8.46 -25.97 -1.92
CA ALA A 600 9.15 -27.26 -1.93
C ALA A 600 10.09 -27.35 -3.13
N LEU A 601 11.34 -27.74 -2.90
CA LEU A 601 12.30 -27.98 -3.98
C LEU A 601 11.86 -29.24 -4.75
N GLN A 602 11.68 -29.13 -6.07
CA GLN A 602 11.41 -30.31 -6.88
C GLN A 602 12.73 -31.03 -7.17
N THR A 603 13.00 -32.11 -6.44
CA THR A 603 13.98 -33.11 -6.87
C THR A 603 13.46 -33.74 -8.16
N THR A 604 14.22 -33.61 -9.24
CA THR A 604 13.93 -34.30 -10.50
C THR A 604 13.89 -35.80 -10.22
N LYS A 605 12.72 -36.43 -10.40
CA LYS A 605 12.49 -37.87 -10.24
C LYS A 605 13.64 -38.68 -10.84
N GLY A 606 14.45 -39.23 -9.96
CA GLY A 606 15.60 -40.07 -10.26
C GLY A 606 16.25 -40.61 -8.99
N GLU A 607 15.49 -40.77 -7.90
CA GLU A 607 15.97 -41.45 -6.69
C GLU A 607 14.82 -42.30 -6.16
N GLY A 608 14.78 -43.55 -6.64
CA GLY A 608 14.24 -44.66 -5.88
C GLY A 608 15.42 -45.30 -5.13
N GLU A 609 15.20 -45.56 -3.85
CA GLU A 609 15.80 -46.63 -3.04
C GLU A 609 17.22 -47.07 -3.41
N GLN A 610 18.21 -46.59 -2.64
CA GLN A 610 19.31 -47.41 -2.13
C GLN A 610 20.15 -46.59 -1.14
N LEU A 611 19.84 -46.71 0.14
CA LEU A 611 20.88 -46.67 1.17
C LEU A 611 20.69 -47.92 2.03
N ASP A 612 21.63 -48.83 1.80
CA ASP A 612 21.94 -50.00 2.60
C ASP A 612 22.34 -49.61 4.04
N GLU A 613 22.05 -50.57 4.92
CA GLU A 613 22.45 -50.78 6.33
C GLU A 613 21.80 -49.93 7.45
#